data_AF-A0A653P6T1-F1
#
_entry.id   AF-A0A653P6T1-F1
#
_cell.length_a   1.000
_cell.length_b   1.000
_cell.length_c   1.000
_cell.angle_alpha   90.00
_cell.angle_beta   90.00
_cell.angle_gamma   90.00
#
_symmetry.space_group_name_H-M   'P 1'
#
loop_
_entity.id
_entity.type
_entity.pdbx_description
1 polymer ?
#
loop_
_entity_poly.entity_id
_entity_poly.type
_entity_poly.pdbx_seq_one_letter_code
_entity_poly.pdbx_strand_id
1 'polypeptide(L)'
;MSSASLRWARIAAAASLIALAVGCAKPAEPPAPPPPPPPSIRLDDSVAQAASVYLVFMRDAATFDGGFADADAVQAALQRGATYNADQLARGLVAYGAVLAMQSPDFVAGVRAYAADPAQRREILGRLAADPAYAATFPGADAAAGLVVEVMEEAAVAIEAASDRVEGDAYTIQERNDPRRRWAGQPVADRPGRLERAKLASEASRPASQDESALLLTAAHAEPSRTPASLRSAPYTPAVTRSLSIAARALLGESVTDDGGDGVLQDPNATFCLQMSKLNLFQCLAAAKPSYEDMFCIGRHVVRDLADCTRTAVSPASN
;
A
#
# COMPACT_ATOMS: atom_id res chain seq x y z
N MET A 1 -39.12 47.70 81.85
CA MET A 1 -38.62 46.33 82.06
C MET A 1 -39.80 45.38 81.91
N SER A 2 -39.71 44.50 80.90
CA SER A 2 -40.54 43.33 80.53
C SER A 2 -41.64 42.90 81.50
N SER A 3 -42.86 42.54 81.08
CA SER A 3 -43.12 41.47 80.09
C SER A 3 -44.57 41.55 79.60
N ALA A 4 -44.78 41.52 78.28
CA ALA A 4 -46.10 41.45 77.66
C ALA A 4 -46.51 39.99 77.42
N SER A 5 -47.65 39.60 77.98
CA SER A 5 -48.34 38.32 77.78
C SER A 5 -49.32 38.43 76.61
N LEU A 6 -49.13 37.66 75.53
CA LEU A 6 -50.15 37.50 74.47
C LEU A 6 -50.56 36.05 74.26
N ARG A 7 -51.74 35.78 74.82
CA ARG A 7 -52.92 35.06 74.31
C ARG A 7 -52.77 34.16 73.09
N TRP A 8 -53.24 32.94 73.32
CA TRP A 8 -53.46 31.84 72.41
C TRP A 8 -54.54 32.17 71.36
N ALA A 9 -54.29 31.85 70.09
CA ALA A 9 -55.30 31.82 69.04
C ALA A 9 -55.36 30.42 68.43
N ARG A 10 -56.56 29.83 68.48
CA ARG A 10 -56.94 28.55 67.86
C ARG A 10 -57.06 28.74 66.35
N ILE A 11 -56.51 27.82 65.56
CA ILE A 11 -56.84 27.67 64.14
C ILE A 11 -57.26 26.22 63.88
N ALA A 12 -58.40 26.10 63.20
CA ALA A 12 -59.18 24.90 62.97
C ALA A 12 -58.55 23.95 61.95
N ALA A 13 -58.81 22.65 62.15
CA ALA A 13 -58.45 21.57 61.24
C ALA A 13 -59.40 21.53 60.02
N ALA A 14 -58.83 21.44 58.82
CA ALA A 14 -59.53 21.06 57.60
C ALA A 14 -58.90 19.77 57.07
N ALA A 15 -59.64 18.67 57.11
CA ALA A 15 -59.21 17.37 56.61
C ALA A 15 -59.37 17.33 55.08
N SER A 16 -58.26 17.18 54.35
CA SER A 16 -58.26 16.89 52.92
C SER A 16 -57.99 15.40 52.71
N LEU A 17 -58.99 14.69 52.15
CA LEU A 17 -58.88 13.29 51.74
C LEU A 17 -58.02 13.19 50.46
N ILE A 18 -56.84 12.58 50.57
CA ILE A 18 -55.97 12.24 49.44
C ILE A 18 -56.34 10.82 48.99
N ALA A 19 -56.88 10.69 47.78
CA ALA A 19 -57.04 9.40 47.12
C ALA A 19 -55.72 9.00 46.45
N LEU A 20 -55.01 8.02 47.03
CA LEU A 20 -53.81 7.41 46.42
C LEU A 20 -54.24 6.37 45.39
N ALA A 21 -54.19 6.73 44.11
CA ALA A 21 -54.21 5.77 43.01
C ALA A 21 -52.83 5.09 42.95
N VAL A 22 -52.74 3.84 43.43
CA VAL A 22 -51.56 3.00 43.29
C VAL A 22 -51.55 2.45 41.86
N GLY A 23 -50.92 3.18 40.95
CA GLY A 23 -50.55 2.67 39.63
C GLY A 23 -49.34 1.75 39.79
N CYS A 24 -49.48 0.46 39.45
CA CYS A 24 -48.36 -0.45 39.29
C CYS A 24 -47.51 0.00 38.09
N ALA A 25 -46.54 0.88 38.32
CA ALA A 25 -45.50 1.17 37.35
C ALA A 25 -44.64 -0.09 37.19
N LYS A 26 -44.63 -0.67 35.99
CA LYS A 26 -43.72 -1.74 35.60
C LYS A 26 -42.28 -1.24 35.85
N PRO A 27 -41.41 -1.98 36.56
CA PRO A 27 -40.03 -1.58 36.75
C PRO A 27 -39.39 -1.32 35.39
N ALA A 28 -38.81 -0.12 35.21
CA ALA A 28 -38.08 0.20 33.99
C ALA A 28 -36.98 -0.84 33.82
N GLU A 29 -37.03 -1.56 32.70
CA GLU A 29 -36.00 -2.51 32.33
C GLU A 29 -34.67 -1.74 32.22
N PRO A 30 -33.57 -2.21 32.83
CA PRO A 30 -32.29 -1.52 32.77
C PRO A 30 -31.93 -1.24 31.30
N PRO A 31 -31.45 -0.03 30.97
CA PRO A 31 -31.04 0.28 29.60
C PRO A 31 -30.07 -0.79 29.11
N ALA A 32 -30.32 -1.31 27.91
CA ALA A 32 -29.46 -2.33 27.31
C ALA A 32 -28.00 -1.86 27.37
N PRO A 33 -27.04 -2.75 27.70
CA PRO A 33 -25.64 -2.37 27.75
C PRO A 33 -25.22 -1.76 26.40
N PRO A 34 -24.39 -0.71 26.41
CA PRO A 34 -23.96 -0.07 25.17
C PRO A 34 -23.32 -1.12 24.25
N PRO A 35 -23.53 -1.01 22.93
CA PRO A 35 -22.93 -1.95 21.98
C PRO A 35 -21.41 -1.99 22.19
N PRO A 36 -20.79 -3.19 22.10
CA PRO A 36 -19.35 -3.32 22.29
C PRO A 36 -18.61 -2.42 21.29
N PRO A 37 -17.45 -1.86 21.69
CA PRO A 37 -16.67 -1.04 20.79
C PRO A 37 -16.26 -1.83 19.55
N PRO A 38 -16.12 -1.18 18.38
CA PRO A 38 -15.62 -1.85 17.19
C PRO A 38 -14.21 -2.41 17.46
N PRO A 39 -13.83 -3.53 16.80
CA PRO A 39 -12.53 -4.13 16.98
C PRO A 39 -11.42 -3.14 16.62
N SER A 40 -10.24 -3.36 17.19
CA SER A 40 -9.05 -2.63 16.78
C SER A 40 -8.70 -2.96 15.33
N ILE A 41 -8.09 -1.99 14.65
CA ILE A 41 -7.49 -2.21 13.32
C ILE A 41 -6.40 -3.30 13.47
N ARG A 42 -6.31 -4.20 12.48
CA ARG A 42 -5.33 -5.29 12.45
C ARG A 42 -4.65 -5.42 11.09
N LEU A 43 -3.60 -4.64 10.86
CA LEU A 43 -2.65 -4.93 9.78
C LEU A 43 -1.49 -5.75 10.35
N ASP A 44 -1.21 -6.92 9.78
CA ASP A 44 -0.14 -7.79 10.26
C ASP A 44 1.25 -7.27 9.85
N ASP A 45 2.26 -7.54 10.67
CA ASP A 45 3.66 -7.18 10.41
C ASP A 45 4.15 -7.72 9.05
N SER A 46 3.69 -8.90 8.64
CA SER A 46 4.07 -9.49 7.35
C SER A 46 3.62 -8.65 6.15
N VAL A 47 2.47 -7.98 6.23
CA VAL A 47 2.00 -7.08 5.17
C VAL A 47 2.86 -5.81 5.13
N ALA A 48 3.20 -5.23 6.28
CA ALA A 48 4.10 -4.08 6.34
C ALA A 48 5.52 -4.44 5.84
N GLN A 49 5.99 -5.66 6.13
CA GLN A 49 7.25 -6.19 5.61
C GLN A 49 7.22 -6.35 4.10
N ALA A 50 6.17 -6.93 3.52
CA ALA A 50 6.00 -7.02 2.08
C ALA A 50 5.99 -5.64 1.42
N ALA A 51 5.24 -4.69 1.99
CA ALA A 51 5.18 -3.31 1.52
C ALA A 51 6.55 -2.61 1.55
N SER A 52 7.36 -2.85 2.59
CA SER A 52 8.69 -2.25 2.69
C SER A 52 9.66 -2.74 1.62
N VAL A 53 9.58 -4.02 1.23
CA VAL A 53 10.41 -4.58 0.15
C VAL A 53 10.14 -3.82 -1.15
N TYR A 54 8.87 -3.60 -1.48
CA TYR A 54 8.49 -2.81 -2.65
C TYR A 54 8.96 -1.36 -2.55
N LEU A 55 8.61 -0.68 -1.47
CA LEU A 55 8.88 0.75 -1.33
C LEU A 55 10.37 1.07 -1.36
N VAL A 56 11.20 0.29 -0.66
CA VAL A 56 12.66 0.47 -0.66
C VAL A 56 13.22 0.22 -2.05
N PHE A 57 12.82 -0.86 -2.71
CA PHE A 57 13.35 -1.20 -4.03
C PHE A 57 12.98 -0.14 -5.09
N MET A 58 11.75 0.38 -5.05
CA MET A 58 11.29 1.41 -5.99
C MET A 58 11.97 2.76 -5.75
N ARG A 59 12.22 3.13 -4.49
CA ARG A 59 13.05 4.30 -4.15
C ARG A 59 14.47 4.14 -4.66
N ASP A 60 15.08 2.98 -4.45
CA ASP A 60 16.43 2.67 -4.96
C ASP A 60 16.48 2.76 -6.48
N ALA A 61 15.46 2.27 -7.19
CA ALA A 61 15.36 2.36 -8.66
C ALA A 61 15.30 3.82 -9.14
N ALA A 62 14.60 4.71 -8.43
CA ALA A 62 14.53 6.13 -8.77
C ALA A 62 15.87 6.88 -8.60
N THR A 63 16.84 6.29 -7.88
CA THR A 63 18.18 6.90 -7.69
C THR A 63 19.16 6.63 -8.83
N PHE A 64 18.79 5.85 -9.84
CA PHE A 64 19.67 5.66 -11.01
C PHE A 64 19.85 6.97 -11.78
N ASP A 65 21.07 7.26 -12.21
CA ASP A 65 21.42 8.57 -12.80
C ASP A 65 22.25 8.49 -14.08
N GLY A 66 22.76 7.30 -14.43
CA GLY A 66 23.77 7.17 -15.48
C GLY A 66 25.11 7.76 -15.02
N GLY A 67 25.86 8.39 -15.92
CA GLY A 67 27.11 9.08 -15.61
C GLY A 67 28.21 8.14 -15.14
N PHE A 68 28.19 6.87 -15.55
CA PHE A 68 29.11 5.85 -15.03
C PHE A 68 30.57 6.23 -15.29
N ALA A 69 31.43 6.01 -14.29
CA ALA A 69 32.85 6.33 -14.37
C ALA A 69 33.63 5.32 -15.22
N ASP A 70 33.26 4.04 -15.12
CA ASP A 70 33.92 2.90 -15.74
C ASP A 70 32.96 1.70 -15.90
N ALA A 71 33.47 0.61 -16.48
CA ALA A 71 32.71 -0.61 -16.69
C ALA A 71 32.31 -1.31 -15.39
N ASP A 72 33.12 -1.21 -14.33
CA ASP A 72 32.82 -1.84 -13.04
C ASP A 72 31.63 -1.16 -12.36
N ALA A 73 31.52 0.17 -12.48
CA ALA A 73 30.35 0.92 -12.03
C ALA A 73 29.08 0.49 -12.75
N VAL A 74 29.15 0.21 -14.06
CA VAL A 74 28.02 -0.34 -14.83
C VAL A 74 27.63 -1.72 -14.31
N GLN A 75 28.61 -2.60 -14.07
CA GLN A 75 28.34 -3.94 -13.53
C GLN A 75 27.74 -3.88 -12.12
N ALA A 76 28.24 -3.00 -11.24
CA ALA A 76 27.68 -2.80 -9.91
C ALA A 76 26.23 -2.31 -9.96
N ALA A 77 25.93 -1.38 -10.87
CA ALA A 77 24.57 -0.89 -11.08
C ALA A 77 23.63 -1.98 -11.62
N LEU A 78 24.11 -2.81 -12.56
CA LEU A 78 23.38 -3.97 -13.06
C LEU A 78 23.08 -4.97 -11.94
N GLN A 79 24.08 -5.33 -11.12
CA GLN A 79 23.88 -6.24 -10.00
C GLN A 79 22.88 -5.68 -8.98
N ARG A 80 22.99 -4.40 -8.62
CA ARG A 80 22.03 -3.74 -7.73
C ARG A 80 20.60 -3.82 -8.28
N GLY A 81 20.43 -3.50 -9.57
CA GLY A 81 19.14 -3.48 -10.24
C GLY A 81 18.49 -4.85 -10.48
N ALA A 82 19.31 -5.88 -10.69
CA ALA A 82 18.83 -7.24 -10.97
C ALA A 82 18.30 -7.98 -9.73
N THR A 83 18.38 -7.41 -8.53
CA THR A 83 18.15 -8.13 -7.26
C THR A 83 16.69 -8.33 -6.83
N TYR A 84 15.71 -7.77 -7.54
CA TYR A 84 14.30 -7.99 -7.14
C TYR A 84 13.80 -9.37 -7.57
N ASN A 85 13.06 -10.04 -6.70
CA ASN A 85 12.22 -11.19 -7.04
C ASN A 85 10.84 -10.69 -7.49
N ALA A 86 10.39 -11.12 -8.67
CA ALA A 86 9.16 -10.58 -9.29
C ALA A 86 7.91 -10.85 -8.45
N ASP A 87 7.74 -12.07 -7.95
CA ASP A 87 6.58 -12.46 -7.14
C ASP A 87 6.56 -11.69 -5.82
N GLN A 88 7.72 -11.56 -5.17
CA GLN A 88 7.85 -10.80 -3.93
C GLN A 88 7.55 -9.32 -4.13
N LEU A 89 8.08 -8.72 -5.21
CA LEU A 89 7.88 -7.31 -5.50
C LEU A 89 6.41 -7.01 -5.87
N ALA A 90 5.75 -7.91 -6.60
CA ALA A 90 4.32 -7.81 -6.91
C ALA A 90 3.44 -7.87 -5.65
N ARG A 91 3.73 -8.78 -4.71
CA ARG A 91 3.02 -8.81 -3.41
C ARG A 91 3.25 -7.54 -2.61
N GLY A 92 4.49 -7.05 -2.60
CA GLY A 92 4.83 -5.78 -1.94
C GLY A 92 4.11 -4.57 -2.52
N LEU A 93 3.87 -4.54 -3.85
CA LEU A 93 3.07 -3.50 -4.50
C LEU A 93 1.65 -3.47 -3.92
N VAL A 94 0.98 -4.62 -3.85
CA VAL A 94 -0.38 -4.72 -3.29
C VAL A 94 -0.40 -4.37 -1.81
N ALA A 95 0.59 -4.85 -1.04
CA ALA A 95 0.72 -4.54 0.38
C ALA A 95 0.90 -3.03 0.62
N TYR A 96 1.75 -2.37 -0.18
CA TYR A 96 1.97 -0.93 -0.07
C TYR A 96 0.70 -0.15 -0.45
N GLY A 97 -0.02 -0.58 -1.49
CA GLY A 97 -1.33 -0.03 -1.84
C GLY A 97 -2.34 -0.13 -0.69
N ALA A 98 -2.34 -1.22 0.07
CA ALA A 98 -3.21 -1.37 1.24
C ALA A 98 -2.88 -0.35 2.34
N VAL A 99 -1.59 -0.15 2.65
CA VAL A 99 -1.16 0.87 3.61
C VAL A 99 -1.59 2.27 3.17
N LEU A 100 -1.49 2.59 1.87
CA LEU A 100 -1.95 3.86 1.31
C LEU A 100 -3.48 4.01 1.42
N ALA A 101 -4.25 2.98 1.09
CA ALA A 101 -5.71 3.01 1.21
C ALA A 101 -6.16 3.30 2.66
N MET A 102 -5.44 2.77 3.65
CA MET A 102 -5.70 3.03 5.08
C MET A 102 -5.42 4.49 5.49
N GLN A 103 -4.76 5.29 4.66
CA GLN A 103 -4.54 6.72 4.93
C GLN A 103 -5.70 7.61 4.47
N SER A 104 -6.69 7.07 3.74
CA SER A 104 -7.85 7.80 3.23
C SER A 104 -8.94 7.93 4.30
N PRO A 105 -9.26 9.16 4.77
CA PRO A 105 -10.26 9.35 5.84
C PRO A 105 -11.64 8.82 5.46
N ASP A 106 -12.09 9.09 4.22
CA ASP A 106 -13.41 8.71 3.74
C ASP A 106 -13.56 7.18 3.65
N PHE A 107 -12.53 6.51 3.15
CA PHE A 107 -12.52 5.05 3.08
C PHE A 107 -12.48 4.40 4.45
N VAL A 108 -11.63 4.89 5.35
CA VAL A 108 -11.55 4.40 6.73
C VAL A 108 -12.89 4.54 7.43
N ALA A 109 -13.52 5.73 7.35
CA ALA A 109 -14.83 5.97 7.93
C ALA A 109 -15.92 5.07 7.29
N GLY A 110 -15.91 4.94 5.96
CA GLY A 110 -16.84 4.12 5.19
C GLY A 110 -16.79 2.64 5.57
N VAL A 111 -15.60 2.06 5.71
CA VAL A 111 -15.43 0.67 6.14
C VAL A 111 -15.78 0.50 7.62
N ARG A 112 -15.32 1.42 8.48
CA ARG A 112 -15.50 1.34 9.94
C ARG A 112 -16.97 1.45 10.36
N ALA A 113 -17.83 2.04 9.54
CA ALA A 113 -19.28 2.05 9.75
C ALA A 113 -19.89 0.64 9.90
N TYR A 114 -19.25 -0.37 9.30
CA TYR A 114 -19.68 -1.77 9.36
C TYR A 114 -18.99 -2.59 10.45
N ALA A 115 -18.08 -2.00 11.22
CA ALA A 115 -17.25 -2.72 12.19
C ALA A 115 -17.98 -3.02 13.52
N ALA A 116 -19.05 -2.29 13.85
CA ALA A 116 -19.71 -2.38 15.15
C ALA A 116 -20.52 -3.67 15.35
N ASP A 117 -21.35 -4.05 14.37
CA ASP A 117 -22.17 -5.28 14.46
C ASP A 117 -21.36 -6.53 14.08
N PRO A 118 -21.16 -7.50 15.00
CA PRO A 118 -20.42 -8.73 14.72
C PRO A 118 -21.04 -9.63 13.63
N ALA A 119 -22.36 -9.57 13.41
CA ALA A 119 -23.01 -10.37 12.38
C ALA A 119 -22.73 -9.78 11.00
N GLN A 120 -23.03 -8.49 10.81
CA GLN A 120 -22.74 -7.75 9.58
C GLN A 120 -21.25 -7.78 9.24
N ARG A 121 -20.37 -7.59 10.22
CA ARG A 121 -18.92 -7.64 10.03
C ARG A 121 -18.46 -8.98 9.48
N ARG A 122 -18.92 -10.10 10.04
CA ARG A 122 -18.57 -11.45 9.56
C ARG A 122 -19.07 -11.70 8.13
N GLU A 123 -20.26 -11.22 7.80
CA GLU A 123 -20.80 -11.32 6.44
C GLU A 123 -19.92 -10.57 5.44
N ILE A 124 -19.55 -9.32 5.76
CA ILE A 124 -18.71 -8.49 4.91
C ILE A 124 -17.30 -9.09 4.74
N LEU A 125 -16.69 -9.57 5.82
CA LEU A 125 -15.41 -10.27 5.74
C LEU A 125 -15.50 -11.51 4.83
N GLY A 126 -16.59 -12.28 4.93
CA GLY A 126 -16.84 -13.41 4.03
C GLY A 126 -16.96 -12.99 2.56
N ARG A 127 -17.60 -11.85 2.27
CA ARG A 127 -17.67 -11.29 0.91
C ARG A 127 -16.30 -10.84 0.39
N LEU A 128 -15.50 -10.17 1.21
CA LEU A 128 -14.14 -9.74 0.85
C LEU A 128 -13.19 -10.92 0.62
N ALA A 129 -13.30 -11.98 1.43
CA ALA A 129 -12.53 -13.20 1.24
C ALA A 129 -12.93 -13.95 -0.05
N ALA A 130 -14.21 -13.93 -0.42
CA ALA A 130 -14.70 -14.55 -1.64
C ALA A 130 -14.38 -13.73 -2.90
N ASP A 131 -14.45 -12.41 -2.81
CA ASP A 131 -14.20 -11.49 -3.92
C ASP A 131 -13.60 -10.17 -3.42
N PRO A 132 -12.28 -9.95 -3.62
CA PRO A 132 -11.64 -8.69 -3.29
C PRO A 132 -12.30 -7.46 -3.95
N ALA A 133 -12.98 -7.61 -5.10
CA ALA A 133 -13.68 -6.52 -5.79
C ALA A 133 -14.82 -5.92 -4.97
N TYR A 134 -15.34 -6.65 -3.99
CA TYR A 134 -16.31 -6.13 -3.04
C TYR A 134 -15.83 -4.87 -2.32
N ALA A 135 -14.50 -4.72 -2.12
CA ALA A 135 -13.92 -3.54 -1.49
C ALA A 135 -14.20 -2.23 -2.25
N ALA A 136 -14.42 -2.30 -3.56
CA ALA A 136 -14.76 -1.13 -4.39
C ALA A 136 -16.16 -0.55 -4.08
N THR A 137 -17.00 -1.29 -3.35
CA THR A 137 -18.37 -0.88 -3.02
C THR A 137 -18.47 -0.04 -1.76
N PHE A 138 -17.39 0.03 -0.96
CA PHE A 138 -17.40 0.83 0.26
C PHE A 138 -17.43 2.33 -0.05
N PRO A 139 -18.14 3.13 0.76
CA PRO A 139 -17.99 4.59 0.72
C PRO A 139 -16.51 4.98 0.87
N GLY A 140 -16.06 5.92 0.04
CA GLY A 140 -14.66 6.38 0.01
C GLY A 140 -13.68 5.49 -0.74
N ALA A 141 -14.13 4.38 -1.36
CA ALA A 141 -13.24 3.52 -2.16
C ALA A 141 -12.61 4.26 -3.34
N ASP A 142 -13.30 5.26 -3.90
CA ASP A 142 -12.80 6.16 -4.95
C ASP A 142 -11.71 7.12 -4.47
N ALA A 143 -11.82 7.61 -3.24
CA ALA A 143 -10.78 8.40 -2.59
C ALA A 143 -9.54 7.54 -2.25
N ALA A 144 -9.74 6.35 -1.69
CA ALA A 144 -8.62 5.44 -1.42
C ALA A 144 -7.92 4.96 -2.71
N ALA A 145 -8.69 4.59 -3.74
CA ALA A 145 -8.13 4.24 -5.04
C ALA A 145 -7.39 5.42 -5.67
N GLY A 146 -7.95 6.63 -5.60
CA GLY A 146 -7.29 7.86 -6.05
C GLY A 146 -5.94 8.06 -5.37
N LEU A 147 -5.85 7.84 -4.05
CA LEU A 147 -4.62 7.98 -3.29
C LEU A 147 -3.57 6.93 -3.66
N VAL A 148 -3.98 5.67 -3.86
CA VAL A 148 -3.09 4.60 -4.31
C VAL A 148 -2.50 4.95 -5.68
N VAL A 149 -3.35 5.36 -6.64
CA VAL A 149 -2.91 5.71 -8.00
C VAL A 149 -1.98 6.92 -7.96
N GLU A 150 -2.34 7.98 -7.25
CA GLU A 150 -1.54 9.21 -7.17
C GLU A 150 -0.12 8.95 -6.68
N VAL A 151 0.02 8.29 -5.53
CA VAL A 151 1.34 8.05 -4.92
C VAL A 151 2.18 7.08 -5.75
N MET A 152 1.57 6.03 -6.31
CA MET A 152 2.32 5.08 -7.13
C MET A 152 2.67 5.64 -8.52
N GLU A 153 1.84 6.51 -9.09
CA GLU A 153 2.17 7.22 -10.34
C GLU A 153 3.31 8.22 -10.12
N GLU A 154 3.31 8.98 -9.01
CA GLU A 154 4.43 9.87 -8.66
C GLU A 154 5.75 9.09 -8.59
N ALA A 155 5.74 7.92 -7.94
CA ALA A 155 6.91 7.04 -7.90
C ALA A 155 7.31 6.54 -9.30
N ALA A 156 6.34 6.14 -10.14
CA ALA A 156 6.60 5.69 -11.50
C ALA A 156 7.17 6.82 -12.40
N VAL A 157 6.76 8.07 -12.21
CA VAL A 157 7.33 9.23 -12.91
C VAL A 157 8.79 9.44 -12.51
N ALA A 158 9.12 9.34 -11.22
CA ALA A 158 10.49 9.47 -10.74
C ALA A 158 11.42 8.37 -11.30
N ILE A 159 10.92 7.13 -11.36
CA ILE A 159 11.64 5.99 -11.93
C ILE A 159 11.81 6.14 -13.44
N GLU A 160 10.77 6.59 -14.16
CA GLU A 160 10.89 6.85 -15.59
C GLU A 160 11.96 7.92 -15.86
N ALA A 161 11.96 9.02 -15.12
CA ALA A 161 13.00 10.03 -15.24
C ALA A 161 14.40 9.46 -14.97
N ALA A 162 14.55 8.54 -14.02
CA ALA A 162 15.81 7.83 -13.78
C ALA A 162 16.21 6.95 -14.97
N SER A 163 15.25 6.27 -15.59
CA SER A 163 15.49 5.47 -16.79
C SER A 163 15.96 6.32 -17.97
N ASP A 164 15.36 7.50 -18.17
CA ASP A 164 15.72 8.42 -19.26
C ASP A 164 17.15 8.92 -19.13
N ARG A 165 17.60 9.20 -17.91
CA ARG A 165 19.00 9.60 -17.65
C ARG A 165 19.97 8.46 -17.98
N VAL A 166 19.67 7.23 -17.56
CA VAL A 166 20.52 6.07 -17.84
C VAL A 166 20.54 5.71 -19.33
N GLU A 167 19.37 5.63 -19.98
CA GLU A 167 19.28 5.35 -21.42
C GLU A 167 19.93 6.45 -22.24
N GLY A 168 19.66 7.71 -21.91
CA GLY A 168 20.27 8.87 -22.55
C GLY A 168 21.80 8.87 -22.44
N ASP A 169 22.34 8.50 -21.28
CA ASP A 169 23.79 8.35 -21.09
C ASP A 169 24.36 7.19 -21.92
N ALA A 170 23.63 6.07 -22.03
CA ALA A 170 24.02 4.93 -22.86
C ALA A 170 24.14 5.30 -24.35
N TYR A 171 23.39 6.29 -24.84
CA TYR A 171 23.55 6.85 -26.19
C TYR A 171 24.66 7.91 -26.24
N THR A 172 24.67 8.86 -25.30
CA THR A 172 25.65 9.95 -25.24
C THR A 172 27.09 9.42 -25.19
N ILE A 173 27.34 8.37 -24.42
CA ILE A 173 28.69 7.78 -24.26
C ILE A 173 29.26 7.18 -25.56
N GLN A 174 28.41 6.97 -26.58
CA GLN A 174 28.84 6.46 -27.89
C GLN A 174 29.41 7.57 -28.79
N GLU A 175 29.15 8.84 -28.46
CA GLU A 175 29.62 9.98 -29.23
C GLU A 175 31.14 10.03 -29.36
N ARG A 176 31.64 10.45 -30.52
CA ARG A 176 33.07 10.44 -30.85
C ARG A 176 33.93 11.20 -29.84
N ASN A 177 33.37 12.26 -29.23
CA ASN A 177 34.10 13.17 -28.36
C ASN A 177 33.92 12.87 -26.87
N ASP A 178 33.09 11.89 -26.49
CA ASP A 178 32.97 11.50 -25.09
C ASP A 178 34.24 10.74 -24.65
N PRO A 179 34.97 11.20 -23.61
CA PRO A 179 36.20 10.56 -23.16
C PRO A 179 35.98 9.14 -22.62
N ARG A 180 34.79 8.84 -22.11
CA ARG A 180 34.42 7.53 -21.54
C ARG A 180 34.21 6.46 -22.61
N ARG A 181 33.97 6.86 -23.86
CA ARG A 181 33.81 5.96 -25.02
C ARG A 181 34.95 4.92 -25.13
N ARG A 182 36.16 5.29 -24.69
CA ARG A 182 37.35 4.42 -24.71
C ARG A 182 37.16 3.14 -23.91
N TRP A 183 36.55 3.21 -22.73
CA TRP A 183 36.23 2.05 -21.91
C TRP A 183 34.84 1.51 -22.23
N ALA A 184 33.87 2.37 -22.51
CA ALA A 184 32.48 1.97 -22.70
C ALA A 184 32.28 1.09 -23.93
N GLY A 185 33.06 1.34 -24.99
CA GLY A 185 33.08 0.53 -26.20
C GLY A 185 33.87 -0.78 -26.08
N GLN A 186 34.52 -1.05 -24.95
CA GLN A 186 35.23 -2.31 -24.75
C GLN A 186 34.24 -3.44 -24.53
N PRO A 187 34.48 -4.64 -25.12
CA PRO A 187 33.68 -5.82 -24.84
C PRO A 187 33.69 -6.17 -23.35
N VAL A 188 32.52 -6.53 -22.81
CA VAL A 188 32.42 -7.12 -21.47
C VAL A 188 33.16 -8.47 -21.48
N ALA A 189 34.09 -8.67 -20.54
CA ALA A 189 34.98 -9.83 -20.54
C ALA A 189 34.23 -11.16 -20.30
N ASP A 190 33.39 -11.22 -19.27
CA ASP A 190 32.62 -12.42 -18.88
C ASP A 190 31.12 -12.20 -19.11
N ARG A 191 30.70 -12.21 -20.39
CA ARG A 191 29.29 -12.03 -20.78
C ARG A 191 28.38 -13.15 -20.25
N PRO A 192 28.73 -14.45 -20.36
CA PRO A 192 27.90 -15.52 -19.83
C PRO A 192 27.76 -15.45 -18.31
N GLY A 193 28.86 -15.25 -17.58
CA GLY A 193 28.79 -15.17 -16.13
C GLY A 193 28.11 -13.90 -15.63
N ARG A 194 28.20 -12.77 -16.35
CA ARG A 194 27.38 -11.58 -16.06
C ARG A 194 25.88 -11.88 -16.15
N LEU A 195 25.45 -12.53 -17.23
CA LEU A 195 24.04 -12.92 -17.41
C LEU A 195 23.61 -13.87 -16.29
N GLU A 196 24.43 -14.86 -15.95
CA GLU A 196 24.14 -15.82 -14.89
C GLU A 196 24.02 -15.15 -13.52
N ARG A 197 24.91 -14.21 -13.19
CA ARG A 197 24.80 -13.41 -11.95
C ARG A 197 23.49 -12.62 -11.89
N ALA A 198 23.07 -12.01 -13.00
CA ALA A 198 21.80 -11.28 -13.06
C ALA A 198 20.58 -12.19 -12.86
N LYS A 199 20.61 -13.42 -13.39
CA LYS A 199 19.56 -14.43 -13.17
C LYS A 199 19.49 -14.86 -11.72
N LEU A 200 20.63 -15.30 -11.15
CA LEU A 200 20.71 -15.72 -9.75
C LEU A 200 20.27 -14.61 -8.78
N ALA A 201 20.67 -13.36 -9.04
CA ALA A 201 20.24 -12.22 -8.24
C ALA A 201 18.72 -11.98 -8.31
N SER A 202 18.08 -12.32 -9.42
CA SER A 202 16.64 -12.12 -9.62
C SER A 202 15.77 -13.18 -8.94
N GLU A 203 16.35 -14.32 -8.54
CA GLU A 203 15.63 -15.41 -7.87
C GLU A 203 15.54 -15.18 -6.35
N ALA A 204 16.56 -14.56 -5.76
CA ALA A 204 16.66 -14.40 -4.32
C ALA A 204 15.60 -13.46 -3.75
N SER A 205 14.88 -13.92 -2.72
CA SER A 205 14.02 -13.05 -1.92
C SER A 205 14.86 -12.02 -1.17
N ARG A 206 14.43 -10.76 -1.20
CA ARG A 206 15.05 -9.68 -0.45
C ARG A 206 14.49 -9.63 0.97
N PRO A 207 15.33 -9.41 2.00
CA PRO A 207 14.83 -9.16 3.34
C PRO A 207 14.08 -7.83 3.38
N ALA A 208 13.01 -7.79 4.20
CA ALA A 208 12.30 -6.56 4.49
C ALA A 208 13.18 -5.58 5.30
N SER A 209 12.95 -4.28 5.11
CA SER A 209 13.59 -3.24 5.93
C SER A 209 12.83 -3.12 7.25
N GLN A 210 13.49 -3.35 8.39
CA GLN A 210 12.84 -3.26 9.71
C GLN A 210 12.32 -1.84 9.98
N ASP A 211 13.15 -0.83 9.72
CA ASP A 211 12.79 0.57 9.94
C ASP A 211 11.60 0.99 9.07
N GLU A 212 11.66 0.67 7.77
CA GLU A 212 10.57 1.05 6.86
C GLU A 212 9.28 0.26 7.15
N SER A 213 9.38 -1.02 7.51
CA SER A 213 8.21 -1.82 7.93
C SER A 213 7.55 -1.22 9.17
N ALA A 214 8.34 -0.80 10.16
CA ALA A 214 7.81 -0.17 11.38
C ALA A 214 7.13 1.18 11.09
N LEU A 215 7.68 1.98 10.17
CA LEU A 215 7.05 3.22 9.72
C LEU A 215 5.73 2.96 9.00
N LEU A 216 5.68 1.99 8.09
CA LEU A 216 4.46 1.62 7.37
C LEU A 216 3.38 1.07 8.31
N LEU A 217 3.77 0.26 9.30
CA LEU A 217 2.86 -0.25 10.32
C LEU A 217 2.30 0.89 11.19
N THR A 218 3.16 1.82 11.59
CA THR A 218 2.75 3.02 12.35
C THR A 218 1.77 3.85 11.53
N ALA A 219 2.06 4.07 10.25
CA ALA A 219 1.17 4.79 9.35
C ALA A 219 -0.20 4.09 9.25
N ALA A 220 -0.23 2.78 9.05
CA ALA A 220 -1.47 2.01 8.92
C ALA A 220 -2.38 2.09 10.17
N HIS A 221 -1.82 2.35 11.35
CA HIS A 221 -2.58 2.49 12.61
C HIS A 221 -2.78 3.94 13.06
N ALA A 222 -2.25 4.91 12.32
CA ALA A 222 -2.42 6.33 12.61
C ALA A 222 -3.80 6.83 12.17
N GLU A 223 -4.21 8.01 12.66
CA GLU A 223 -5.40 8.69 12.17
C GLU A 223 -5.22 9.04 10.68
N PRO A 224 -6.16 8.64 9.80
CA PRO A 224 -6.05 8.89 8.38
C PRO A 224 -6.12 10.39 8.10
N SER A 225 -5.24 10.87 7.21
CA SER A 225 -5.08 12.31 6.95
C SER A 225 -4.74 12.65 5.50
N ARG A 226 -4.71 11.66 4.60
CA ARG A 226 -4.35 11.88 3.20
C ARG A 226 -5.59 11.88 2.32
N THR A 227 -5.77 12.95 1.56
CA THR A 227 -6.82 13.09 0.55
C THR A 227 -6.15 13.19 -0.81
N PRO A 228 -6.58 12.40 -1.82
CA PRO A 228 -6.02 12.52 -3.16
C PRO A 228 -6.43 13.84 -3.82
N ALA A 229 -5.62 14.32 -4.76
CA ALA A 229 -5.95 15.44 -5.62
C ALA A 229 -7.12 15.12 -6.56
N SER A 230 -7.37 13.85 -6.88
CA SER A 230 -8.48 13.42 -7.72
C SER A 230 -9.03 12.06 -7.27
N LEU A 231 -10.35 11.96 -7.24
CA LEU A 231 -11.05 10.70 -7.00
C LEU A 231 -10.90 9.78 -8.22
N ARG A 232 -10.90 8.47 -7.99
CA ARG A 232 -10.89 7.47 -9.05
C ARG A 232 -12.19 6.68 -9.06
N SER A 233 -12.95 6.74 -10.15
CA SER A 233 -14.12 5.89 -10.33
C SER A 233 -13.72 4.48 -10.75
N ALA A 234 -14.50 3.48 -10.33
CA ALA A 234 -14.42 2.11 -10.81
C ALA A 234 -14.69 2.03 -12.35
N PRO A 235 -14.25 0.95 -13.04
CA PRO A 235 -13.55 -0.22 -12.51
C PRO A 235 -12.09 0.04 -12.14
N TYR A 236 -11.65 -0.57 -11.04
CA TYR A 236 -10.24 -0.57 -10.61
C TYR A 236 -9.47 -1.75 -11.18
N THR A 237 -8.15 -1.65 -11.21
CA THR A 237 -7.29 -2.79 -11.53
C THR A 237 -7.34 -3.84 -10.41
N PRO A 238 -7.01 -5.10 -10.70
CA PRO A 238 -6.94 -6.14 -9.66
C PRO A 238 -6.01 -5.78 -8.49
N ALA A 239 -4.86 -5.14 -8.73
CA ALA A 239 -3.94 -4.74 -7.67
C ALA A 239 -4.54 -3.68 -6.73
N VAL A 240 -5.24 -2.68 -7.27
CA VAL A 240 -5.93 -1.65 -6.46
C VAL A 240 -7.08 -2.27 -5.68
N THR A 241 -7.89 -3.10 -6.33
CA THR A 241 -8.97 -3.85 -5.69
C THR A 241 -8.47 -4.71 -4.52
N ARG A 242 -7.37 -5.45 -4.71
CA ARG A 242 -6.75 -6.27 -3.66
C ARG A 242 -6.20 -5.41 -2.52
N SER A 243 -5.57 -4.28 -2.84
CA SER A 243 -5.10 -3.30 -1.87
C SER A 243 -6.24 -2.80 -0.98
N LEU A 244 -7.36 -2.38 -1.60
CA LEU A 244 -8.56 -1.96 -0.89
C LEU A 244 -9.15 -3.08 -0.03
N SER A 245 -9.14 -4.33 -0.53
CA SER A 245 -9.65 -5.49 0.22
C SER A 245 -8.81 -5.78 1.47
N ILE A 246 -7.49 -5.72 1.37
CA ILE A 246 -6.59 -5.92 2.52
C ILE A 246 -6.83 -4.82 3.56
N ALA A 247 -6.87 -3.55 3.12
CA ALA A 247 -7.16 -2.43 3.98
C ALA A 247 -8.52 -2.57 4.67
N ALA A 248 -9.57 -2.93 3.92
CA ALA A 248 -10.91 -3.11 4.47
C ALA A 248 -10.97 -4.21 5.53
N ARG A 249 -10.34 -5.37 5.26
CA ARG A 249 -10.25 -6.49 6.21
C ARG A 249 -9.52 -6.09 7.50
N ALA A 250 -8.39 -5.40 7.38
CA ALA A 250 -7.65 -4.86 8.52
C ALA A 250 -8.48 -3.87 9.34
N LEU A 251 -9.21 -2.97 8.69
CA LEU A 251 -10.09 -1.97 9.34
C LEU A 251 -11.31 -2.60 10.04
N LEU A 252 -11.76 -3.76 9.55
CA LEU A 252 -12.78 -4.61 10.17
C LEU A 252 -12.19 -5.55 11.24
N GLY A 253 -10.89 -5.49 11.52
CA GLY A 253 -10.23 -6.24 12.58
C GLY A 253 -9.89 -7.69 12.23
N GLU A 254 -9.85 -8.05 10.95
CA GLU A 254 -9.26 -9.31 10.50
C GLU A 254 -7.74 -9.14 10.31
N SER A 255 -6.94 -10.07 10.85
CA SER A 255 -5.50 -10.09 10.57
C SER A 255 -5.28 -10.63 9.16
N VAL A 256 -4.86 -9.77 8.24
CA VAL A 256 -4.42 -10.20 6.91
C VAL A 256 -2.92 -10.43 6.95
N THR A 257 -2.45 -11.61 6.53
CA THR A 257 -1.04 -12.06 6.58
C THR A 257 -0.48 -12.31 5.18
N ASP A 258 0.85 -12.20 5.01
CA ASP A 258 1.57 -12.67 3.80
C ASP A 258 2.06 -14.13 3.96
N ASP A 259 1.14 -15.03 4.33
CA ASP A 259 1.43 -16.49 4.43
C ASP A 259 0.96 -17.28 3.20
N GLY A 260 0.32 -16.61 2.24
CA GLY A 260 -0.23 -17.22 1.03
C GLY A 260 -1.56 -17.95 1.21
N GLY A 261 -2.20 -17.89 2.39
CA GLY A 261 -3.40 -18.66 2.71
C GLY A 261 -4.62 -18.39 1.81
N ASP A 262 -4.84 -17.13 1.42
CA ASP A 262 -5.96 -16.73 0.53
C ASP A 262 -5.51 -16.03 -0.77
N GLY A 263 -4.20 -15.85 -0.95
CA GLY A 263 -3.63 -15.19 -2.13
C GLY A 263 -4.08 -13.74 -2.32
N VAL A 264 -4.60 -13.04 -1.31
CA VAL A 264 -5.11 -11.67 -1.47
C VAL A 264 -4.03 -10.71 -1.96
N LEU A 265 -2.79 -10.90 -1.49
CA LEU A 265 -1.60 -10.13 -1.90
C LEU A 265 -1.08 -10.49 -3.30
N GLN A 266 -1.52 -11.62 -3.86
CA GLN A 266 -1.04 -12.08 -5.16
C GLN A 266 -1.79 -11.36 -6.27
N ASP A 267 -1.07 -10.58 -7.08
CA ASP A 267 -1.57 -10.00 -8.31
C ASP A 267 -0.89 -10.65 -9.52
N PRO A 268 -1.59 -11.56 -10.25
CA PRO A 268 -1.00 -12.25 -11.39
C PRO A 268 -0.54 -11.32 -12.52
N ASN A 269 -1.20 -10.17 -12.69
CA ASN A 269 -0.88 -9.23 -13.77
C ASN A 269 0.41 -8.47 -13.48
N ALA A 270 0.55 -7.93 -12.27
CA ALA A 270 1.77 -7.28 -11.81
C ALA A 270 2.94 -8.28 -11.76
N THR A 271 2.66 -9.50 -11.28
CA THR A 271 3.65 -10.60 -11.26
C THR A 271 4.13 -10.89 -12.68
N PHE A 272 3.22 -11.09 -13.63
CA PHE A 272 3.56 -11.34 -15.03
C PHE A 272 4.38 -10.20 -15.63
N CYS A 273 3.98 -8.94 -15.40
CA CYS A 273 4.72 -7.79 -15.92
C CYS A 273 6.16 -7.76 -15.42
N LEU A 274 6.37 -7.96 -14.11
CA LEU A 274 7.69 -7.97 -13.50
C LEU A 274 8.53 -9.19 -13.95
N GLN A 275 7.90 -10.36 -14.15
CA GLN A 275 8.58 -11.52 -14.73
C GLN A 275 9.01 -11.24 -16.19
N MET A 276 8.18 -10.57 -16.98
CA MET A 276 8.52 -10.16 -18.33
C MET A 276 9.66 -9.15 -18.36
N SER A 277 9.69 -8.20 -17.43
CA SER A 277 10.82 -7.27 -17.25
C SER A 277 12.15 -8.03 -17.03
N LYS A 278 12.15 -9.06 -16.17
CA LYS A 278 13.32 -9.94 -15.98
C LYS A 278 13.72 -10.66 -17.25
N LEU A 279 12.77 -11.26 -17.96
CA LEU A 279 13.05 -11.96 -19.22
C LEU A 279 13.64 -11.02 -20.26
N ASN A 280 13.11 -9.80 -20.38
CA ASN A 280 13.61 -8.78 -21.28
C ASN A 280 15.04 -8.35 -20.91
N LEU A 281 15.32 -8.16 -19.62
CA LEU A 281 16.67 -7.91 -19.13
C LEU A 281 17.62 -9.03 -19.56
N PHE A 282 17.26 -10.29 -19.33
CA PHE A 282 18.12 -11.43 -19.68
C PHE A 282 18.38 -11.54 -21.19
N GLN A 283 17.36 -11.28 -22.02
CA GLN A 283 17.50 -11.25 -23.47
C GLN A 283 18.41 -10.10 -23.92
N CYS A 284 18.25 -8.90 -23.33
CA CYS A 284 19.10 -7.76 -23.59
C CYS A 284 20.56 -8.06 -23.22
N LEU A 285 20.82 -8.58 -22.02
CA LEU A 285 22.17 -8.94 -21.58
C LEU A 285 22.78 -10.05 -22.44
N ALA A 286 22.00 -11.04 -22.89
CA ALA A 286 22.49 -12.10 -23.78
C ALA A 286 23.00 -11.53 -25.12
N ALA A 287 22.34 -10.49 -25.63
CA ALA A 287 22.75 -9.79 -26.85
C ALA A 287 23.91 -8.80 -26.60
N ALA A 288 23.90 -8.11 -25.45
CA ALA A 288 24.82 -7.01 -25.14
C ALA A 288 26.30 -7.42 -25.21
N LYS A 289 27.14 -6.63 -25.89
CA LYS A 289 28.58 -6.88 -26.09
C LYS A 289 29.47 -5.83 -25.38
N PRO A 290 29.50 -4.55 -25.78
CA PRO A 290 30.23 -3.52 -25.06
C PRO A 290 29.49 -3.04 -23.80
N SER A 291 30.23 -2.39 -22.90
CA SER A 291 29.71 -1.92 -21.61
C SER A 291 28.56 -0.91 -21.73
N TYR A 292 28.52 -0.09 -22.79
CA TYR A 292 27.39 0.84 -22.98
C TYR A 292 26.06 0.13 -23.34
N GLU A 293 26.10 -1.09 -23.88
CA GLU A 293 24.87 -1.87 -24.10
C GLU A 293 24.30 -2.36 -22.77
N ASP A 294 25.14 -2.60 -21.75
CA ASP A 294 24.69 -2.91 -20.40
C ASP A 294 24.02 -1.70 -19.74
N MET A 295 24.55 -0.50 -19.97
CA MET A 295 23.90 0.75 -19.52
C MET A 295 22.49 0.86 -20.12
N PHE A 296 22.33 0.56 -21.41
CA PHE A 296 21.02 0.54 -22.06
C PHE A 296 20.10 -0.53 -21.43
N CYS A 297 20.59 -1.76 -21.24
CA CYS A 297 19.80 -2.81 -20.60
C CYS A 297 19.36 -2.44 -19.18
N ILE A 298 20.19 -1.72 -18.41
CA ILE A 298 19.82 -1.18 -17.09
C ILE A 298 18.69 -0.15 -17.25
N GLY A 299 18.91 0.89 -18.06
CA GLY A 299 17.92 1.95 -18.24
C GLY A 299 16.56 1.39 -18.65
N ARG A 300 16.55 0.50 -19.65
CA ARG A 300 15.33 -0.07 -20.20
C ARG A 300 14.68 -1.13 -19.31
N HIS A 301 15.43 -2.17 -18.91
CA HIS A 301 14.84 -3.38 -18.32
C HIS A 301 15.05 -3.54 -16.82
N VAL A 302 15.91 -2.71 -16.22
CA VAL A 302 15.99 -2.61 -14.75
C VAL A 302 15.13 -1.46 -14.25
N VAL A 303 15.10 -0.32 -14.94
CA VAL A 303 14.47 0.90 -14.42
C VAL A 303 13.13 1.20 -15.10
N ARG A 304 13.10 1.41 -16.42
CA ARG A 304 11.86 1.80 -17.14
C ARG A 304 10.74 0.78 -16.98
N ASP A 305 11.03 -0.51 -17.18
CA ASP A 305 10.02 -1.57 -17.04
C ASP A 305 9.35 -1.57 -15.64
N LEU A 306 10.03 -1.15 -14.56
CA LEU A 306 9.41 -1.05 -13.23
C LEU A 306 8.35 0.06 -13.16
N ALA A 307 8.63 1.21 -13.78
CA ALA A 307 7.66 2.28 -13.89
C ALA A 307 6.43 1.81 -14.67
N ASP A 308 6.65 1.18 -15.83
CA ASP A 308 5.57 0.71 -16.71
C ASP A 308 4.71 -0.38 -16.03
N CYS A 309 5.34 -1.32 -15.31
CA CYS A 309 4.60 -2.32 -14.54
C CYS A 309 3.80 -1.70 -13.39
N THR A 310 4.34 -0.69 -12.72
CA THR A 310 3.62 0.04 -11.66
C THR A 310 2.40 0.75 -12.21
N ARG A 311 2.55 1.51 -13.31
CA ARG A 311 1.44 2.20 -13.96
C ARG A 311 0.35 1.24 -14.40
N THR A 312 0.74 0.14 -15.04
CA THR A 312 -0.20 -0.90 -15.49
C THR A 312 -0.92 -1.57 -14.31
N ALA A 313 -0.23 -1.73 -13.17
CA ALA A 313 -0.82 -2.31 -11.98
C ALA A 313 -1.86 -1.40 -11.33
N VAL A 314 -1.70 -0.07 -11.36
CA VAL A 314 -2.61 0.86 -10.65
C VAL A 314 -3.62 1.56 -11.55
N SER A 315 -3.32 1.71 -12.83
CA SER A 315 -4.19 2.39 -13.79
C SER A 315 -4.73 1.38 -14.81
N PRO A 316 -6.05 1.29 -15.01
CA PRO A 316 -6.60 0.50 -16.11
C PRO A 316 -6.08 1.06 -17.44
N ALA A 317 -5.81 0.17 -18.40
CA ALA A 317 -5.46 0.58 -19.75
C ALA A 317 -6.55 1.51 -20.30
N SER A 318 -6.14 2.70 -20.76
CA SER A 318 -7.02 3.58 -21.52
C SER A 318 -7.35 2.89 -22.84
N ASN A 319 -8.63 2.54 -23.05
CA ASN A 319 -9.14 2.14 -24.36
C ASN A 319 -9.06 3.30 -25.36
#